data_AF-A0A660R563-F1
#
_entry.id   AF-A0A660R563-F1
#
_cell.length_a   1.000
_cell.length_b   1.000
_cell.length_c   1.000
_cell.angle_alpha   90.00
_cell.angle_beta   90.00
_cell.angle_gamma   90.00
#
_symmetry.space_group_name_H-M   'P 1'
#
loop_
_entity.id
_entity.type
_entity.pdbx_description
1 polymer ?
#
loop_
_entity_poly.entity_id
_entity_poly.type
_entity_poly.pdbx_seq_one_letter_code
_entity_poly.pdbx_strand_id
1 'polypeptide(L)'
;EALETSNVGRLNILGMDACLMGSLEVLYELKDVADYIVASASSEPVEGWNYRFLEEAPYLDPYNLCEKIVDCYFEDLPDGEEITLAVFDTSKVDQFIENFNILSLKILELFDEDPGFKKRFESYQENLRIYSISPEGTERVLVDLGELLEFLKNENELSSYISQIPLEGLIPYSKVSEDLEGLSGVSIFFPERNLYTSFTEDYHTLSFARDSYWDDVLSSLYGE
;
A
#
# COMPACT_ATOMS: atom_id res chain seq x y z
N GLU A 1 -5.67 18.76 2.94
CA GLU A 1 -6.13 20.17 2.86
C GLU A 1 -7.51 20.38 2.18
N ALA A 2 -7.68 20.08 0.89
CA ALA A 2 -8.92 20.43 0.17
C ALA A 2 -10.20 19.79 0.76
N LEU A 3 -10.14 18.49 1.09
CA LEU A 3 -11.27 17.79 1.71
C LEU A 3 -11.55 18.29 3.13
N GLU A 4 -10.53 18.52 3.93
CA GLU A 4 -10.65 19.02 5.31
C GLU A 4 -11.28 20.42 5.36
N THR A 5 -10.98 21.26 4.38
CA THR A 5 -11.50 22.64 4.29
C THR A 5 -12.87 22.75 3.62
N SER A 6 -13.37 21.66 3.03
CA SER A 6 -14.61 21.64 2.23
C SER A 6 -15.92 21.67 3.05
N ASN A 7 -15.85 21.54 4.39
CA ASN A 7 -17.00 21.34 5.29
C ASN A 7 -17.87 20.10 4.99
N VAL A 8 -17.43 19.18 4.12
CA VAL A 8 -18.15 17.93 3.84
C VAL A 8 -18.12 16.96 5.04
N GLY A 9 -17.20 17.19 5.99
CA GLY A 9 -16.98 16.29 7.11
C GLY A 9 -16.26 15.02 6.67
N ARG A 10 -16.17 14.05 7.57
CA ARG A 10 -15.61 12.74 7.26
C ARG A 10 -16.55 11.98 6.32
N LEU A 11 -16.01 11.48 5.21
CA LEU A 11 -16.74 10.68 4.23
C LEU A 11 -16.98 9.27 4.78
N ASN A 12 -18.09 8.62 4.41
CA ASN A 12 -18.21 7.19 4.71
C ASN A 12 -17.35 6.34 3.76
N ILE A 13 -17.24 6.77 2.50
CA ILE A 13 -16.46 6.07 1.47
C ILE A 13 -15.73 7.11 0.63
N LEU A 14 -14.44 6.90 0.41
CA LEU A 14 -13.65 7.56 -0.62
C LEU A 14 -13.23 6.52 -1.65
N GLY A 15 -13.88 6.53 -2.81
CA GLY A 15 -13.47 5.69 -3.95
C GLY A 15 -12.48 6.43 -4.85
N MET A 16 -11.38 5.77 -5.22
CA MET A 16 -10.33 6.31 -6.07
C MET A 16 -10.21 5.48 -7.35
N ASP A 17 -11.03 5.83 -8.35
CA ASP A 17 -10.94 5.29 -9.72
C ASP A 17 -9.77 5.96 -10.45
N ALA A 18 -8.56 5.61 -10.00
CA ALA A 18 -7.30 6.14 -10.47
C ALA A 18 -6.16 5.16 -10.14
N CYS A 19 -5.14 5.12 -11.01
CA CYS A 19 -4.00 4.21 -10.88
C CYS A 19 -3.22 4.42 -9.57
N LEU A 20 -2.69 3.33 -9.01
CA LEU A 20 -1.69 3.32 -7.94
C LEU A 20 -2.11 3.98 -6.61
N MET A 21 -3.41 4.25 -6.40
CA MET A 21 -3.89 4.92 -5.20
C MET A 21 -3.96 4.00 -3.97
N GLY A 22 -3.85 2.68 -4.16
CA GLY A 22 -3.74 1.65 -3.12
C GLY A 22 -2.30 1.54 -2.60
N SER A 23 -1.80 2.61 -1.98
CA SER A 23 -0.47 2.66 -1.37
C SER A 23 -0.57 3.00 0.12
N LEU A 24 0.31 2.43 0.94
CA LEU A 24 0.31 2.70 2.39
C LEU A 24 0.49 4.20 2.69
N GLU A 25 1.29 4.89 1.88
CA GLU A 25 1.51 6.33 1.97
C GLU A 25 0.22 7.12 1.72
N VAL A 26 -0.49 6.82 0.62
CA VAL A 26 -1.76 7.47 0.28
C VAL A 26 -2.81 7.22 1.36
N LEU A 27 -2.90 5.98 1.85
CA LEU A 27 -3.81 5.62 2.94
C LEU A 27 -3.51 6.41 4.21
N TYR A 28 -2.23 6.63 4.53
CA TYR A 28 -1.84 7.42 5.68
C TYR A 28 -2.25 8.89 5.55
N GLU A 29 -2.01 9.51 4.39
CA GLU A 29 -2.40 10.92 4.15
C GLU A 29 -3.93 11.12 4.18
N LEU A 30 -4.70 10.07 3.90
CA LEU A 30 -6.16 10.15 3.75
C LEU A 30 -6.94 9.47 4.89
N LYS A 31 -6.28 8.87 5.89
CA LYS A 31 -6.95 8.14 6.99
C LYS A 31 -7.96 8.98 7.76
N ASP A 32 -7.76 10.29 7.82
CA ASP A 32 -8.61 11.22 8.56
C ASP A 32 -9.81 11.74 7.75
N VAL A 33 -9.86 11.48 6.44
CA VAL A 33 -10.89 12.05 5.55
C VAL A 33 -12.08 11.12 5.28
N ALA A 34 -11.93 9.79 5.42
CA ALA A 34 -12.98 8.82 5.10
C ALA A 34 -12.98 7.63 6.07
N ASP A 35 -14.12 6.96 6.29
CA ASP A 35 -14.19 5.71 7.06
C ASP A 35 -13.56 4.54 6.29
N TYR A 36 -13.92 4.41 5.01
CA TYR A 36 -13.35 3.44 4.08
C TYR A 36 -12.74 4.13 2.85
N ILE A 37 -11.62 3.58 2.37
CA ILE A 37 -11.04 3.96 1.08
C ILE A 37 -11.12 2.74 0.16
N VAL A 38 -11.52 2.95 -1.10
CA VAL A 38 -11.48 1.89 -2.13
C VAL A 38 -10.51 2.34 -3.22
N ALA A 39 -9.44 1.59 -3.43
CA ALA A 39 -8.37 1.97 -4.35
C ALA A 39 -7.61 0.75 -4.89
N SER A 40 -6.95 0.94 -6.04
CA SER A 40 -6.10 -0.07 -6.69
C SER A 40 -4.62 0.20 -6.41
N ALA A 41 -3.87 -0.85 -6.05
CA ALA A 41 -2.42 -0.78 -5.98
C ALA A 41 -1.76 -0.78 -7.36
N SER A 42 -2.44 -1.27 -8.39
CA SER A 42 -1.94 -1.40 -9.77
C SER A 42 -2.44 -0.25 -10.67
N SER A 43 -2.06 -0.29 -11.95
CA SER A 43 -2.70 0.56 -12.94
C SER A 43 -4.16 0.13 -13.14
N GLU A 44 -5.01 1.12 -13.39
CA GLU A 44 -6.43 0.93 -13.74
C GLU A 44 -6.60 0.91 -15.27
N PRO A 45 -7.57 0.14 -15.82
CA PRO A 45 -8.00 0.25 -17.20
C PRO A 45 -8.52 1.66 -17.52
N VAL A 46 -8.44 2.06 -18.80
CA VAL A 46 -8.89 3.40 -19.25
C VAL A 46 -10.39 3.58 -19.04
N GLU A 47 -11.15 2.49 -19.09
CA GLU A 47 -12.58 2.43 -18.85
C GLU A 47 -12.97 2.78 -17.41
N GLY A 48 -12.05 2.59 -16.45
CA GLY A 48 -12.29 2.79 -15.02
C GLY A 48 -13.25 1.77 -14.42
N TRP A 49 -13.94 2.17 -13.36
CA TRP A 49 -14.83 1.28 -12.62
C TRP A 49 -16.15 1.00 -13.33
N ASN A 50 -16.70 -0.19 -13.08
CA ASN A 50 -18.07 -0.51 -13.43
C ASN A 50 -19.05 0.10 -12.42
N TYR A 51 -19.57 1.29 -12.71
CA TYR A 51 -20.43 2.08 -11.81
C TYR A 51 -21.84 1.51 -11.53
N ARG A 52 -22.15 0.28 -11.96
CA ARG A 52 -23.47 -0.35 -11.71
C ARG A 52 -23.77 -0.55 -10.22
N PHE A 53 -22.76 -0.60 -9.37
CA PHE A 53 -22.93 -0.63 -7.91
C PHE A 53 -23.79 0.52 -7.37
N LEU A 54 -23.87 1.66 -8.07
CA LEU A 54 -24.69 2.81 -7.69
C LEU A 54 -26.19 2.49 -7.64
N GLU A 55 -26.64 1.48 -8.39
CA GLU A 55 -28.03 1.01 -8.33
C GLU A 55 -28.36 0.35 -6.97
N GLU A 56 -27.36 -0.26 -6.34
CA GLU A 56 -27.48 -0.96 -5.05
C GLU A 56 -27.14 -0.04 -3.86
N ALA A 57 -26.43 1.07 -4.08
CA ALA A 57 -25.98 2.00 -3.05
C ALA A 57 -27.06 2.45 -2.05
N PRO A 58 -28.32 2.75 -2.44
CA PRO A 58 -29.35 3.15 -1.48
C PRO A 58 -29.77 2.06 -0.48
N TYR A 59 -29.38 0.80 -0.71
CA TYR A 59 -29.82 -0.37 0.06
C TYR A 59 -28.71 -1.03 0.89
N LEU A 60 -27.46 -0.60 0.70
CA LEU A 60 -26.29 -1.16 1.36
C LEU A 60 -25.76 -0.18 2.42
N ASP A 61 -25.21 -0.71 3.50
CA ASP A 61 -24.37 0.08 4.39
C ASP A 61 -23.02 0.39 3.72
N PRO A 62 -22.21 1.33 4.25
CA PRO A 62 -21.00 1.76 3.59
C PRO A 62 -20.00 0.63 3.29
N TYR A 63 -19.82 -0.31 4.21
CA TYR A 63 -18.88 -1.41 4.03
C TYR A 63 -19.34 -2.37 2.93
N ASN A 64 -20.61 -2.79 2.96
CA ASN A 64 -21.18 -3.65 1.92
C ASN A 64 -21.18 -2.96 0.54
N LEU A 65 -21.31 -1.63 0.49
CA LEU A 65 -21.15 -0.88 -0.76
C LEU A 65 -19.70 -0.89 -1.26
N CYS A 66 -18.71 -0.80 -0.38
CA CYS A 66 -17.29 -0.96 -0.75
C CYS A 66 -17.01 -2.34 -1.36
N GLU A 67 -17.52 -3.42 -0.74
CA GLU A 67 -17.39 -4.78 -1.30
C GLU A 67 -18.06 -4.86 -2.67
N LYS A 68 -19.24 -4.25 -2.84
CA LYS A 68 -19.95 -4.20 -4.12
C LYS A 68 -19.18 -3.43 -5.21
N ILE A 69 -18.48 -2.36 -4.85
CA ILE A 69 -17.61 -1.62 -5.79
C ILE A 69 -16.53 -2.57 -6.32
N VAL A 70 -15.82 -3.26 -5.43
CA VAL A 70 -14.77 -4.23 -5.79
C VAL A 70 -15.35 -5.37 -6.63
N ASP A 71 -16.52 -5.88 -6.27
CA ASP A 71 -17.17 -6.94 -7.04
C ASP A 71 -17.51 -6.51 -8.45
N CYS A 72 -18.19 -5.37 -8.62
CA CYS A 72 -18.56 -4.85 -9.93
C CYS A 72 -17.35 -4.52 -10.78
N TYR A 73 -16.27 -4.00 -10.19
CA TYR A 73 -15.04 -3.73 -10.93
C TYR A 73 -14.43 -4.99 -11.55
N PHE A 74 -14.56 -6.13 -10.87
CA PHE A 74 -14.12 -7.43 -11.37
C PHE A 74 -15.17 -8.16 -12.25
N GLU A 75 -16.34 -7.56 -12.47
CA GLU A 75 -17.33 -8.08 -13.42
C GLU A 75 -16.95 -7.68 -14.85
N ASP A 76 -17.05 -8.62 -15.79
CA ASP A 76 -16.87 -8.40 -17.23
C ASP A 76 -15.48 -7.91 -17.69
N LEU A 77 -14.44 -8.06 -16.85
CA LEU A 77 -13.07 -7.75 -17.25
C LEU A 77 -12.56 -8.70 -18.33
N PRO A 78 -11.85 -8.18 -19.36
CA PRO A 78 -11.15 -9.02 -20.31
C PRO A 78 -10.13 -9.93 -19.61
N ASP A 79 -9.98 -11.16 -20.13
CA ASP A 79 -8.91 -12.06 -19.70
C ASP A 79 -7.55 -11.39 -19.92
N GLY A 80 -6.68 -11.45 -18.90
CA GLY A 80 -5.29 -10.96 -18.95
C GLY A 80 -5.06 -9.52 -18.48
N GLU A 81 -6.07 -8.86 -17.91
CA GLU A 81 -5.87 -7.56 -17.23
C GLU A 81 -5.22 -7.76 -15.85
N GLU A 82 -4.11 -7.05 -15.60
CA GLU A 82 -3.37 -7.07 -14.33
C GLU A 82 -3.91 -5.99 -13.39
N ILE A 83 -5.03 -6.29 -12.72
CA ILE A 83 -5.75 -5.31 -11.89
C ILE A 83 -5.92 -5.77 -10.44
N THR A 84 -6.02 -4.79 -9.55
CA THR A 84 -6.31 -4.98 -8.13
C THR A 84 -7.38 -4.00 -7.69
N LEU A 85 -8.18 -4.35 -6.68
CA LEU A 85 -8.96 -3.36 -5.95
C LEU A 85 -9.19 -3.83 -4.53
N ALA A 86 -8.96 -2.93 -3.57
CA ALA A 86 -9.01 -3.22 -2.16
C ALA A 86 -9.87 -2.19 -1.41
N VAL A 87 -10.55 -2.66 -0.38
CA VAL A 87 -11.23 -1.85 0.63
C VAL A 87 -10.29 -1.71 1.81
N PHE A 88 -10.03 -0.47 2.20
CA PHE A 88 -9.18 -0.14 3.34
C PHE A 88 -10.01 0.44 4.49
N ASP A 89 -9.90 -0.15 5.67
CA ASP A 89 -10.50 0.40 6.90
C ASP A 89 -9.55 1.41 7.54
N THR A 90 -9.86 2.69 7.36
CA THR A 90 -9.01 3.78 7.84
C THR A 90 -8.88 3.82 9.37
N SER A 91 -9.83 3.23 10.10
CA SER A 91 -9.76 3.14 11.57
C SER A 91 -8.61 2.23 12.05
N LYS A 92 -8.02 1.44 11.15
CA LYS A 92 -6.89 0.56 11.43
C LYS A 92 -5.53 1.16 11.09
N VAL A 93 -5.50 2.26 10.33
CA VAL A 93 -4.25 2.83 9.80
C VAL A 93 -3.31 3.24 10.93
N ASP A 94 -3.80 3.93 11.97
CA ASP A 94 -2.95 4.36 13.09
C ASP A 94 -2.27 3.18 13.80
N GLN A 95 -3.03 2.15 14.15
CA GLN A 95 -2.49 0.97 14.82
C GLN A 95 -1.53 0.19 13.91
N PHE A 96 -1.85 0.10 12.62
CA PHE A 96 -0.99 -0.55 11.63
C PHE A 96 0.36 0.15 11.55
N ILE A 97 0.36 1.49 11.46
CA ILE A 97 1.58 2.31 11.34
C ILE A 97 2.39 2.30 12.63
N GLU A 98 1.75 2.29 13.80
CA GLU A 98 2.46 2.11 15.06
C GLU A 98 3.25 0.79 15.09
N ASN A 99 2.62 -0.32 14.69
CA ASN A 99 3.29 -1.62 14.65
C ASN A 99 4.34 -1.69 13.53
N PHE A 100 4.06 -1.08 12.39
CA PHE A 100 5.01 -0.96 11.28
C PHE A 100 6.25 -0.14 11.69
N ASN A 101 6.08 0.91 12.48
CA ASN A 101 7.18 1.69 13.04
C ASN A 101 8.05 0.89 14.00
N ILE A 102 7.45 0.05 14.84
CA ILE A 102 8.21 -0.86 15.72
C ILE A 102 9.03 -1.85 14.88
N LEU A 103 8.45 -2.39 13.80
CA LEU A 103 9.16 -3.25 12.86
C LEU A 103 10.33 -2.50 12.18
N SER A 104 10.09 -1.29 11.66
CA SER A 104 11.12 -0.46 11.00
C SER A 104 12.29 -0.13 11.93
N LEU A 105 12.00 0.21 13.19
CA LEU A 105 13.04 0.42 14.20
C LEU A 105 13.87 -0.85 14.45
N LYS A 106 13.23 -2.02 14.46
CA LYS A 106 13.95 -3.30 14.60
C LYS A 106 14.82 -3.60 13.37
N ILE A 107 14.35 -3.28 12.18
CA ILE A 107 15.14 -3.41 10.93
C ILE A 107 16.39 -2.53 11.01
N LEU A 108 16.25 -1.26 11.46
CA LEU A 108 17.38 -0.35 11.65
C LEU A 108 18.41 -0.88 12.64
N GLU A 109 17.97 -1.40 13.79
CA GLU A 109 18.86 -2.05 14.77
C GLU A 109 19.64 -3.21 14.12
N LEU A 110 18.96 -4.06 13.33
CA LEU A 110 19.60 -5.17 12.65
C LEU A 110 20.58 -4.72 11.54
N PHE A 111 20.35 -3.58 10.89
CA PHE A 111 21.31 -3.03 9.94
C PHE A 111 22.65 -2.65 10.60
N ASP A 112 22.60 -2.17 11.85
CA ASP A 112 23.80 -1.83 12.62
C ASP A 112 24.49 -3.08 13.19
N GLU A 113 23.72 -4.10 13.59
CA GLU A 113 24.22 -5.33 14.22
C GLU A 113 24.74 -6.38 13.21
N ASP A 114 24.06 -6.54 12.08
CA ASP A 114 24.37 -7.55 11.05
C ASP A 114 24.43 -6.92 9.63
N PRO A 115 25.63 -6.54 9.15
CA PRO A 115 25.82 -6.11 7.77
C PRO A 115 25.38 -7.14 6.72
N GLY A 116 25.36 -8.44 7.09
CA GLY A 116 24.85 -9.52 6.27
C GLY A 116 23.33 -9.44 6.10
N PHE A 117 22.59 -9.10 7.16
CA PHE A 117 21.15 -8.85 7.09
C PHE A 117 20.85 -7.65 6.21
N LYS A 118 21.55 -6.52 6.39
CA LYS A 118 21.38 -5.33 5.53
C LYS A 118 21.52 -5.66 4.03
N LYS A 119 22.53 -6.45 3.67
CA LYS A 119 22.72 -6.91 2.29
C LYS A 119 21.62 -7.86 1.80
N ARG A 120 21.12 -8.76 2.67
CA ARG A 120 19.98 -9.63 2.33
C ARG A 120 18.72 -8.80 2.11
N PHE A 121 18.45 -7.84 2.98
CA PHE A 121 17.32 -6.92 2.87
C PHE A 121 17.34 -6.14 1.55
N GLU A 122 18.50 -5.57 1.17
CA GLU A 122 18.66 -4.88 -0.13
C GLU A 122 18.31 -5.83 -1.30
N SER A 123 18.70 -7.11 -1.22
CA SER A 123 18.43 -8.10 -2.28
C SER A 123 16.96 -8.53 -2.40
N TYR A 124 16.10 -8.21 -1.42
CA TYR A 124 14.67 -8.52 -1.53
C TYR A 124 14.04 -7.77 -2.71
N GLN A 125 14.50 -6.56 -3.02
CA GLN A 125 13.99 -5.75 -4.13
C GLN A 125 14.03 -6.47 -5.48
N GLU A 126 14.99 -7.38 -5.70
CA GLU A 126 15.11 -8.15 -6.94
C GLU A 126 13.97 -9.17 -7.12
N ASN A 127 13.41 -9.66 -6.02
CA ASN A 127 12.47 -10.79 -5.97
C ASN A 127 11.05 -10.38 -5.63
N LEU A 128 10.85 -9.22 -5.01
CA LEU A 128 9.51 -8.68 -4.75
C LEU A 128 8.79 -8.40 -6.06
N ARG A 129 7.52 -8.77 -6.12
CA ARG A 129 6.58 -8.34 -7.13
C ARG A 129 6.25 -6.87 -6.91
N ILE A 130 5.96 -6.20 -8.02
CA ILE A 130 5.85 -4.75 -8.10
C ILE A 130 4.53 -4.36 -8.75
N TYR A 131 4.08 -3.16 -8.41
CA TYR A 131 2.95 -2.50 -9.04
C TYR A 131 3.37 -1.39 -10.00
N SER A 132 4.60 -0.88 -9.86
CA SER A 132 5.09 0.22 -10.68
C SER A 132 6.61 0.17 -10.89
N ILE A 133 7.01 0.65 -12.06
CA ILE A 133 8.40 0.88 -12.49
C ILE A 133 8.59 2.35 -12.85
N SER A 134 9.84 2.80 -12.90
CA SER A 134 10.19 4.17 -13.32
C SER A 134 9.63 4.47 -14.72
N PRO A 135 9.41 5.75 -15.07
CA PRO A 135 8.98 6.15 -16.41
C PRO A 135 9.88 5.62 -17.54
N GLU A 136 11.18 5.44 -17.25
CA GLU A 136 12.18 4.85 -18.14
C GLU A 136 12.04 3.33 -18.29
N GLY A 137 11.25 2.69 -17.41
CA GLY A 137 10.90 1.28 -17.44
C GLY A 137 11.98 0.36 -16.87
N THR A 138 12.93 0.91 -16.11
CA THR A 138 14.15 0.17 -15.70
C THR A 138 14.21 -0.14 -14.22
N GLU A 139 13.62 0.71 -13.38
CA GLU A 139 13.82 0.66 -11.93
C GLU A 139 12.50 0.41 -11.21
N ARG A 140 12.52 -0.44 -10.20
CA ARG A 140 11.34 -0.75 -9.36
C ARG A 140 11.00 0.45 -8.47
N VAL A 141 9.71 0.73 -8.26
CA VAL A 141 9.26 1.86 -7.41
C VAL A 141 8.36 1.39 -6.28
N LEU A 142 7.22 0.80 -6.62
CA LEU A 142 6.19 0.36 -5.69
C LEU A 142 6.19 -1.16 -5.64
N VAL A 143 6.50 -1.71 -4.48
CA VAL A 143 6.48 -3.16 -4.23
C VAL A 143 5.19 -3.56 -3.52
N ASP A 144 4.84 -4.84 -3.59
CA ASP A 144 3.74 -5.37 -2.78
C ASP A 144 4.13 -5.44 -1.29
N LEU A 145 3.36 -4.76 -0.44
CA LEU A 145 3.66 -4.68 0.98
C LEU A 145 3.45 -6.03 1.68
N GLY A 146 2.44 -6.81 1.30
CA GLY A 146 2.24 -8.13 1.90
C GLY A 146 3.37 -9.10 1.61
N GLU A 147 3.89 -9.11 0.39
CA GLU A 147 5.03 -9.93 0.04
C GLU A 147 6.30 -9.47 0.75
N LEU A 148 6.52 -8.15 0.89
CA LEU A 148 7.60 -7.62 1.73
C LEU A 148 7.50 -8.12 3.18
N LEU A 149 6.30 -8.06 3.77
CA LEU A 149 6.08 -8.54 5.13
C LEU A 149 6.32 -10.06 5.25
N GLU A 150 5.93 -10.86 4.26
CA GLU A 150 6.20 -12.31 4.26
C GLU A 150 7.71 -12.62 4.09
N PHE A 151 8.44 -11.85 3.29
CA PHE A 151 9.91 -11.97 3.21
C PHE A 151 10.54 -11.70 4.57
N LEU A 152 10.16 -10.61 5.22
CA LEU A 152 10.67 -10.25 6.54
C LEU A 152 10.29 -11.27 7.62
N LYS A 153 9.14 -11.95 7.48
CA LYS A 153 8.65 -12.95 8.45
C LYS A 153 9.50 -14.21 8.48
N ASN A 154 10.21 -14.47 7.39
CA ASN A 154 11.19 -15.56 7.28
C ASN A 154 12.52 -15.25 7.99
N GLU A 155 12.76 -13.99 8.40
CA GLU A 155 13.86 -13.62 9.27
C GLU A 155 13.39 -13.80 10.73
N ASN A 156 14.07 -14.69 11.47
CA ASN A 156 13.62 -15.15 12.79
C ASN A 156 13.47 -13.99 13.79
N GLU A 157 14.34 -12.99 13.68
CA GLU A 157 14.43 -11.79 14.49
C GLU A 157 13.21 -10.86 14.30
N LEU A 158 12.51 -10.95 13.16
CA LEU A 158 11.39 -10.08 12.79
C LEU A 158 10.02 -10.75 12.88
N SER A 159 9.98 -12.09 12.88
CA SER A 159 8.74 -12.88 12.84
C SER A 159 7.69 -12.49 13.90
N SER A 160 8.12 -12.19 15.13
CA SER A 160 7.21 -11.76 16.21
C SER A 160 6.65 -10.36 16.03
N TYR A 161 7.40 -9.46 15.38
CA TYR A 161 6.98 -8.08 15.09
C TYR A 161 5.95 -8.06 13.96
N ILE A 162 6.17 -8.86 12.91
CA ILE A 162 5.27 -8.95 11.76
C ILE A 162 3.94 -9.58 12.14
N SER A 163 3.94 -10.51 13.10
CA SER A 163 2.70 -11.07 13.65
C SER A 163 1.80 -10.02 14.33
N GLN A 164 2.30 -8.81 14.60
CA GLN A 164 1.51 -7.66 15.12
C GLN A 164 0.98 -6.75 14.01
N ILE A 165 1.28 -7.02 12.73
CA ILE A 165 0.90 -6.19 11.58
C ILE A 165 -0.04 -7.00 10.67
N PRO A 166 -1.27 -7.36 11.12
CA PRO A 166 -2.19 -8.13 10.29
C PRO A 166 -2.75 -7.26 9.16
N LEU A 167 -2.43 -7.62 7.92
CA LEU A 167 -2.97 -6.94 6.74
C LEU A 167 -4.48 -7.12 6.61
N GLU A 168 -5.03 -8.24 7.09
CA GLU A 168 -6.46 -8.55 7.03
C GLU A 168 -7.30 -7.56 7.83
N GLY A 169 -6.70 -6.90 8.83
CA GLY A 169 -7.36 -5.83 9.57
C GLY A 169 -7.44 -4.55 8.74
N LEU A 170 -6.34 -4.15 8.12
CA LEU A 170 -6.27 -2.96 7.28
C LEU A 170 -7.08 -3.11 5.98
N ILE A 171 -7.10 -4.32 5.43
CA ILE A 171 -7.70 -4.68 4.14
C ILE A 171 -8.79 -5.75 4.39
N PRO A 172 -9.97 -5.35 4.88
CA PRO A 172 -11.05 -6.31 5.14
C PRO A 172 -11.58 -7.01 3.87
N TYR A 173 -11.40 -6.42 2.69
CA TYR A 173 -11.82 -7.01 1.41
C TYR A 173 -10.90 -6.57 0.28
N SER A 174 -10.49 -7.51 -0.58
CA SER A 174 -9.76 -7.20 -1.80
C SER A 174 -9.98 -8.27 -2.87
N LYS A 175 -9.73 -7.88 -4.12
CA LYS A 175 -9.60 -8.79 -5.26
C LYS A 175 -8.36 -8.42 -6.07
N VAL A 176 -7.76 -9.44 -6.65
CA VAL A 176 -6.64 -9.34 -7.59
C VAL A 176 -6.96 -10.24 -8.78
N SER A 177 -6.52 -9.88 -9.98
CA SER A 177 -6.69 -10.74 -11.14
C SER A 177 -5.80 -11.99 -11.06
N GLU A 178 -6.07 -12.98 -11.90
CA GLU A 178 -5.38 -14.28 -11.89
C GLU A 178 -3.85 -14.13 -12.03
N ASP A 179 -3.38 -13.22 -12.90
CA ASP A 179 -1.95 -12.96 -13.10
C ASP A 179 -1.27 -12.33 -11.87
N LEU A 180 -2.06 -11.73 -10.97
CA LEU A 180 -1.62 -11.09 -9.74
C LEU A 180 -1.96 -11.92 -8.49
N GLU A 181 -2.35 -13.19 -8.65
CA GLU A 181 -2.74 -14.04 -7.52
C GLU A 181 -1.65 -14.09 -6.44
N GLY A 182 -2.06 -13.89 -5.19
CA GLY A 182 -1.16 -13.87 -4.03
C GLY A 182 -0.47 -12.53 -3.77
N LEU A 183 -0.77 -11.46 -4.53
CA LEU A 183 -0.47 -10.10 -4.10
C LEU A 183 -1.49 -9.61 -3.05
N SER A 184 -1.06 -8.68 -2.22
CA SER A 184 -1.86 -8.16 -1.11
C SER A 184 -2.89 -7.10 -1.51
N GLY A 185 -2.70 -6.46 -2.67
CA GLY A 185 -3.55 -5.34 -3.10
C GLY A 185 -3.19 -4.01 -2.44
N VAL A 186 -2.03 -3.92 -1.81
CA VAL A 186 -1.47 -2.68 -1.26
C VAL A 186 0.02 -2.57 -1.55
N SER A 187 0.41 -1.38 -1.98
CA SER A 187 1.80 -1.07 -2.30
C SER A 187 2.50 -0.29 -1.19
N ILE A 188 3.83 -0.33 -1.21
CA ILE A 188 4.71 0.58 -0.46
C ILE A 188 5.87 1.01 -1.34
N PHE A 189 6.33 2.24 -1.17
CA PHE A 189 7.50 2.79 -1.83
C PHE A 189 8.77 2.09 -1.35
N PHE A 190 9.38 1.26 -2.19
CA PHE A 190 10.67 0.62 -1.92
C PHE A 190 11.51 0.63 -3.19
N PRO A 191 11.93 1.83 -3.65
CA PRO A 191 12.58 2.01 -4.94
C PRO A 191 14.04 1.56 -4.91
N GLU A 192 14.64 1.31 -6.07
CA GLU A 192 16.10 1.13 -6.15
C GLU A 192 16.86 2.41 -5.75
N ARG A 193 18.09 2.27 -5.26
CA ARG A 193 18.94 3.36 -4.72
C ARG A 193 18.92 4.65 -5.56
N ASN A 194 19.20 4.55 -6.86
CA ASN A 194 19.30 5.75 -7.72
C ASN A 194 17.96 6.51 -7.79
N LEU A 195 16.87 5.75 -7.78
CA LEU A 195 15.53 6.27 -7.87
C LEU A 195 15.09 6.86 -6.52
N TYR A 196 15.46 6.22 -5.40
CA TYR A 196 15.30 6.79 -4.06
C TYR A 196 15.88 8.20 -3.99
N THR A 197 17.17 8.38 -4.33
CA THR A 197 17.85 9.69 -4.30
C THR A 197 17.15 10.74 -5.17
N SER A 198 16.47 10.32 -6.24
CA SER A 198 15.74 11.23 -7.14
C SER A 198 14.39 11.68 -6.57
N PHE A 199 13.78 10.90 -5.67
CA PHE A 199 12.49 11.18 -5.05
C PHE A 199 12.58 11.64 -3.59
N THR A 200 13.76 11.57 -2.96
CA THR A 200 13.95 11.87 -1.53
C THR A 200 13.31 13.21 -1.12
N GLU A 201 13.53 14.27 -1.89
CA GLU A 201 12.97 15.60 -1.56
C GLU A 201 11.43 15.60 -1.57
N ASP A 202 10.81 14.95 -2.55
CA ASP A 202 9.36 14.85 -2.65
C ASP A 202 8.77 13.90 -1.60
N TYR A 203 9.42 12.77 -1.36
CA TYR A 203 8.96 11.77 -0.38
C TYR A 203 8.96 12.32 1.04
N HIS A 204 9.97 13.12 1.41
CA HIS A 204 10.03 13.81 2.70
C HIS A 204 8.89 14.84 2.93
N THR A 205 8.16 15.23 1.88
CA THR A 205 7.00 16.12 2.05
C THR A 205 5.77 15.40 2.60
N LEU A 206 5.75 14.07 2.56
CA LEU A 206 4.65 13.24 3.05
C LEU A 206 4.62 13.24 4.59
N SER A 207 3.41 13.31 5.15
CA SER A 207 3.20 13.01 6.57
C SER A 207 3.60 11.58 6.88
N PHE A 208 3.36 10.63 5.97
CA PHE A 208 3.83 9.25 6.12
C PHE A 208 5.34 9.16 6.34
N ALA A 209 6.15 9.83 5.51
CA ALA A 209 7.61 9.78 5.63
C ALA A 209 8.09 10.42 6.94
N ARG A 210 7.41 11.49 7.40
CA ARG A 210 7.74 12.18 8.66
C ARG A 210 7.33 11.39 9.90
N ASP A 211 6.18 10.74 9.86
CA ASP A 211 5.51 10.14 11.02
C ASP A 211 5.74 8.61 11.09
N SER A 212 6.35 8.02 10.04
CA SER A 212 6.84 6.64 10.01
C SER A 212 8.36 6.57 10.00
N TYR A 213 8.93 5.40 10.31
CA TYR A 213 10.37 5.13 10.23
C TYR A 213 10.78 4.45 8.91
N TRP A 214 9.89 4.39 7.92
CA TRP A 214 10.20 3.69 6.67
C TRP A 214 11.24 4.43 5.84
N ASP A 215 11.15 5.76 5.78
CA ASP A 215 12.15 6.59 5.12
C ASP A 215 13.53 6.45 5.77
N ASP A 216 13.62 6.38 7.11
CA ASP A 216 14.87 6.09 7.82
C ASP A 216 15.46 4.72 7.43
N VAL A 217 14.60 3.70 7.25
CA VAL A 217 15.04 2.38 6.76
C VAL A 217 15.66 2.50 5.37
N LEU A 218 15.03 3.24 4.45
CA LEU A 218 15.53 3.45 3.09
C LEU A 218 16.82 4.27 3.08
N SER A 219 16.87 5.40 3.79
CA SER A 219 18.07 6.23 3.96
C SER A 219 19.23 5.41 4.55
N SER A 220 18.98 4.63 5.60
CA SER A 220 20.00 3.77 6.18
C SER A 220 20.46 2.70 5.20
N LEU A 221 19.53 2.02 4.50
CA LEU A 221 19.86 1.00 3.50
C LEU A 221 20.79 1.54 2.41
N TYR A 222 20.48 2.73 1.89
CA TYR A 222 21.23 3.35 0.81
C TYR A 222 22.43 4.20 1.28
N GLY A 223 22.54 4.51 2.57
CA GLY A 223 23.64 5.31 3.11
C GLY A 223 23.56 6.78 2.74
N GLU A 224 22.34 7.32 2.70
CA GLU A 224 22.00 8.74 2.49
C GLU A 224 21.73 9.45 3.82
#